data_AF-A0A096KRZ1-F1
#
_entry.id   AF-A0A096KRZ1-F1
#
_cell.length_a   1.000
_cell.length_b   1.000
_cell.length_c   1.000
_cell.angle_alpha   90.00
_cell.angle_beta   90.00
_cell.angle_gamma   90.00
#
_symmetry.space_group_name_H-M   'P 1'
#
loop_
_entity.id
_entity.type
_entity.pdbx_description
1 polymer ?
#
loop_
_entity_poly.entity_id
_entity_poly.type
_entity_poly.pdbx_seq_one_letter_code
_entity_poly.pdbx_strand_id
1 'polypeptide(L)'
;MSSDLCASCPHPNSPVVPDGSDGCSRCRTCILRDCTSTISKTSRDGSVSLVDDDLPVVNFDSVKECYCKKVNRWMQLPRSADALYCDRETLYLVEFKNGSLKETLGKRLNPKDDEELGINLGQRDALIEKCKDSVLICSDLWGKRTRWFREHCVFVLVYNEDKNKTALKRVASSIRKKARFGLPDKLKGFCVKDVLTLTEKEFSTSLLSTWRDAEEIAEVDA
;
A
#
# COMPACT_ATOMS: atom_id res chain seq x y z
N MET A 1 19.28 8.81 8.58
CA MET A 1 17.89 9.32 8.52
C MET A 1 17.68 10.24 9.72
N SER A 2 17.94 11.54 9.57
CA SER A 2 17.95 12.50 10.68
C SER A 2 16.72 13.40 10.65
N SER A 3 16.06 13.48 11.81
CA SER A 3 15.14 14.52 12.32
C SER A 3 13.88 14.86 11.51
N ASP A 4 12.83 14.05 11.66
CA ASP A 4 11.43 14.42 11.39
C ASP A 4 10.53 14.20 12.63
N LEU A 5 11.09 14.46 13.83
CA LEU A 5 10.33 14.44 15.08
C LEU A 5 9.60 15.77 15.24
N CYS A 6 8.27 15.72 15.15
CA CYS A 6 7.40 16.87 15.32
C CYS A 6 7.10 17.11 16.80
N ALA A 7 7.48 18.28 17.35
CA ALA A 7 6.95 18.75 18.63
C ALA A 7 5.76 19.73 18.46
N SER A 8 5.83 20.73 17.57
CA SER A 8 4.67 21.60 17.19
C SER A 8 4.80 22.31 15.81
N CYS A 9 5.85 21.98 15.05
CA CYS A 9 6.18 22.33 13.65
C CYS A 9 6.39 23.82 13.25
N PRO A 10 7.67 24.20 13.05
CA PRO A 10 8.19 24.80 11.81
C PRO A 10 9.43 24.02 11.29
N HIS A 11 9.70 24.03 9.98
CA HIS A 11 10.74 23.21 9.32
C HIS A 11 12.15 23.85 9.40
N PRO A 12 13.26 23.11 9.18
CA PRO A 12 14.64 23.66 9.14
C PRO A 12 14.95 24.72 8.05
N ASN A 13 14.03 24.98 7.11
CA ASN A 13 14.07 26.13 6.19
C ASN A 13 12.92 27.11 6.42
N SER A 14 12.16 26.97 7.51
CA SER A 14 11.03 27.84 7.82
C SER A 14 11.52 29.06 8.59
N PRO A 15 11.05 30.28 8.22
CA PRO A 15 11.30 31.47 9.01
C PRO A 15 10.69 31.31 10.40
N VAL A 16 11.35 31.86 11.41
CA VAL A 16 10.86 31.92 12.80
C VAL A 16 9.51 32.64 12.80
N VAL A 17 8.45 31.96 13.21
CA VAL A 17 7.12 32.57 13.34
C VAL A 17 7.01 33.15 14.77
N PRO A 18 6.58 34.41 14.95
CA PRO A 18 6.42 35.00 16.27
C PRO A 18 5.29 34.34 17.06
N ASP A 19 5.42 34.35 18.39
CA ASP A 19 4.48 33.74 19.33
C ASP A 19 3.03 34.22 19.11
N GLY A 20 2.11 33.28 18.91
CA GLY A 20 0.68 33.51 18.87
C GLY A 20 -0.13 32.83 17.76
N SER A 21 0.48 32.06 16.85
CA SER A 21 -0.25 31.34 15.79
C SER A 21 -0.35 29.84 16.08
N ASP A 22 -1.56 29.27 15.95
CA ASP A 22 -1.82 27.82 15.96
C ASP A 22 -0.85 27.07 15.03
N GLY A 23 0.20 26.51 15.62
CA GLY A 23 1.22 25.75 14.92
C GLY A 23 0.73 24.35 14.58
N CYS A 24 0.66 24.08 13.28
CA CYS A 24 0.50 22.77 12.62
C CYS A 24 -0.94 22.33 12.30
N SER A 25 -1.16 21.80 11.09
CA SER A 25 -2.32 20.93 10.84
C SER A 25 -2.03 19.70 9.97
N ARG A 26 -0.81 19.16 10.14
CA ARG A 26 -0.35 17.78 9.86
C ARG A 26 0.73 17.68 8.76
N CYS A 27 1.99 17.75 9.21
CA CYS A 27 3.14 17.27 8.44
C CYS A 27 3.05 15.76 8.18
N ARG A 28 3.93 15.20 7.33
CA ARG A 28 3.99 13.75 7.03
C ARG A 28 3.92 12.91 8.31
N THR A 29 4.76 13.21 9.30
CA THR A 29 4.83 12.47 10.57
C THR A 29 3.47 12.47 11.30
N CYS A 30 2.79 13.61 11.39
CA CYS A 30 1.46 13.68 12.02
C CYS A 30 0.41 12.91 11.22
N ILE A 31 0.41 13.03 9.89
CA ILE A 31 -0.56 12.29 9.05
C ILE A 31 -0.40 10.79 9.26
N LEU A 32 0.83 10.27 9.19
CA LEU A 32 1.09 8.84 9.34
C LEU A 32 0.74 8.35 10.74
N ARG A 33 1.14 9.08 11.79
CA ARG A 33 0.84 8.72 13.18
C ARG A 33 -0.67 8.67 13.43
N ASP A 34 -1.39 9.69 12.98
CA ASP A 34 -2.84 9.80 13.24
C ASP A 34 -3.66 8.80 12.40
N CYS A 35 -3.03 8.20 11.37
CA CYS A 35 -3.62 7.16 10.52
C CYS A 35 -3.14 5.75 10.89
N THR A 36 -2.58 5.53 12.08
CA THR A 36 -2.15 4.20 12.54
C THR A 36 -3.35 3.26 12.72
N SER A 37 -3.16 1.99 12.37
CA SER A 37 -4.14 0.91 12.44
C SER A 37 -3.39 -0.44 12.60
N THR A 38 -4.07 -1.55 12.35
CA THR A 38 -3.47 -2.90 12.34
C THR A 38 -3.73 -3.63 11.03
N ILE A 39 -2.99 -4.71 10.78
CA ILE A 39 -3.23 -5.61 9.63
C ILE A 39 -4.67 -6.13 9.63
N SER A 40 -5.22 -6.60 10.77
CA SER A 40 -6.63 -7.04 10.86
C SER A 40 -7.63 -5.96 10.46
N LYS A 41 -7.38 -4.69 10.81
CA LYS A 41 -8.31 -3.59 10.50
C LYS A 41 -8.21 -3.15 9.05
N THR A 42 -7.02 -3.10 8.49
CA THR A 42 -6.78 -2.66 7.10
C THR A 42 -7.11 -3.75 6.08
N SER A 43 -7.08 -5.03 6.47
CA SER A 43 -7.47 -6.16 5.61
C SER A 43 -8.95 -6.52 5.68
N ARG A 44 -9.77 -5.71 6.37
CA ARG A 44 -11.18 -6.01 6.63
C ARG A 44 -12.07 -5.68 5.44
N ASP A 45 -12.84 -6.68 5.02
CA ASP A 45 -13.90 -6.54 4.02
C ASP A 45 -15.25 -6.91 4.68
N GLY A 46 -16.10 -5.91 4.89
CA GLY A 46 -17.31 -6.05 5.71
C GLY A 46 -16.98 -6.37 7.18
N SER A 47 -17.42 -7.52 7.67
CA SER A 47 -17.17 -7.98 9.05
C SER A 47 -15.97 -8.93 9.18
N VAL A 48 -15.30 -9.29 8.08
CA VAL A 48 -14.28 -10.33 8.06
C VAL A 48 -12.93 -9.77 7.62
N SER A 49 -11.91 -9.96 8.45
CA SER A 49 -10.52 -9.67 8.12
C SER A 49 -9.95 -10.77 7.22
N LEU A 50 -9.23 -10.39 6.15
CA LEU A 50 -8.53 -11.37 5.31
C LEU A 50 -7.30 -11.96 6.03
N VAL A 51 -6.60 -11.13 6.82
CA VAL A 51 -5.46 -11.53 7.64
C VAL A 51 -5.77 -11.09 9.07
N ASP A 52 -5.71 -12.01 10.02
CA ASP A 52 -5.90 -11.70 11.44
C ASP A 52 -4.55 -11.58 12.14
N ASP A 53 -4.09 -10.35 12.31
CA ASP A 53 -2.83 -9.99 12.92
C ASP A 53 -2.86 -8.53 13.42
N ASP A 54 -2.33 -8.28 14.62
CA ASP A 54 -2.36 -6.96 15.26
C ASP A 54 -1.14 -6.07 14.98
N LEU A 55 -0.23 -6.47 14.07
CA LEU A 55 0.95 -5.69 13.69
C LEU A 55 0.52 -4.25 13.32
N PRO A 56 1.13 -3.23 13.95
CA PRO A 56 0.87 -1.84 13.62
C PRO A 56 1.23 -1.51 12.16
N VAL A 57 0.29 -0.91 11.45
CA VAL A 57 0.50 -0.39 10.09
C VAL A 57 -0.19 0.96 9.94
N VAL A 58 0.15 1.72 8.91
CA VAL A 58 -0.58 2.93 8.57
C VAL A 58 -1.77 2.56 7.67
N ASN A 59 -2.99 2.95 8.05
CA ASN A 59 -4.16 2.89 7.19
C ASN A 59 -4.02 3.95 6.08
N PHE A 60 -3.73 3.48 4.87
CA PHE A 60 -3.36 4.37 3.78
C PHE A 60 -4.59 5.00 3.09
N ASP A 61 -5.77 4.40 3.23
CA ASP A 61 -7.04 5.08 2.91
C ASP A 61 -7.26 6.33 3.79
N SER A 62 -6.96 6.23 5.09
CA SER A 62 -7.05 7.36 6.01
C SER A 62 -6.00 8.44 5.70
N VAL A 63 -4.79 8.03 5.30
CA VAL A 63 -3.74 8.95 4.81
C VAL A 63 -4.21 9.69 3.57
N LYS A 64 -4.76 8.97 2.58
CA LYS A 64 -5.34 9.57 1.37
C LYS A 64 -6.40 10.61 1.74
N GLU A 65 -7.32 10.30 2.66
CA GLU A 65 -8.34 11.28 3.06
C GLU A 65 -7.74 12.54 3.68
N CYS A 66 -6.79 12.39 4.61
CA CYS A 66 -6.09 13.51 5.22
C CYS A 66 -5.33 14.34 4.17
N TYR A 67 -4.66 13.66 3.25
CA TYR A 67 -3.92 14.28 2.14
C TYR A 67 -4.84 15.07 1.20
N CYS A 68 -5.94 14.47 0.74
CA CYS A 68 -6.86 15.13 -0.19
C CYS A 68 -7.53 16.35 0.44
N LYS A 69 -7.92 16.27 1.73
CA LYS A 69 -8.44 17.43 2.48
C LYS A 69 -7.46 18.59 2.53
N LYS A 70 -6.14 18.31 2.56
CA LYS A 70 -5.07 19.30 2.54
C LYS A 70 -4.83 19.90 1.15
N VAL A 71 -4.84 19.08 0.10
CA VAL A 71 -4.50 19.53 -1.26
C VAL A 71 -5.69 20.16 -1.97
N ASN A 72 -6.83 19.48 -2.00
CA ASN A 72 -8.07 20.00 -2.59
C ASN A 72 -9.27 19.24 -2.05
N ARG A 73 -10.05 19.90 -1.19
CA ARG A 73 -11.25 19.33 -0.54
C ARG A 73 -12.34 18.88 -1.52
N TRP A 74 -12.33 19.38 -2.75
CA TRP A 74 -13.35 19.10 -3.78
C TRP A 74 -12.86 18.12 -4.85
N MET A 75 -11.66 17.57 -4.69
CA MET A 75 -11.10 16.59 -5.60
C MET A 75 -11.84 15.25 -5.50
N GLN A 76 -12.05 14.58 -6.62
CA GLN A 76 -12.44 13.17 -6.62
C GLN A 76 -11.32 12.37 -5.98
N LEU A 77 -11.65 11.59 -4.94
CA LEU A 77 -10.64 10.84 -4.20
C LEU A 77 -9.92 9.87 -5.14
N PRO A 78 -8.57 9.90 -5.16
CA PRO A 78 -7.81 8.93 -5.91
C PRO A 78 -8.03 7.53 -5.33
N ARG A 79 -7.62 6.50 -6.06
CA ARG A 79 -7.56 5.16 -5.46
C ARG A 79 -6.36 5.10 -4.52
N SER A 80 -6.41 4.22 -3.53
CA SER A 80 -5.29 3.99 -2.61
C SER A 80 -5.17 2.52 -2.26
N ALA A 81 -3.95 2.10 -1.97
CA ALA A 81 -3.71 0.88 -1.21
C ALA A 81 -4.38 0.99 0.17
N ASP A 82 -4.66 -0.15 0.79
CA ASP A 82 -5.34 -0.18 2.09
C ASP A 82 -4.38 0.13 3.24
N ALA A 83 -3.13 -0.36 3.15
CA ALA A 83 -2.12 -0.19 4.19
C ALA A 83 -0.76 0.26 3.64
N LEU A 84 0.00 0.92 4.51
CA LEU A 84 1.40 1.26 4.31
C LEU A 84 2.21 0.76 5.52
N TYR A 85 3.28 0.01 5.23
CA TYR A 85 4.29 -0.37 6.21
C TYR A 85 5.66 0.15 5.77
N CYS A 86 6.50 0.53 6.73
CA CYS A 86 7.84 1.08 6.46
C CYS A 86 8.88 0.27 7.25
N ASP A 87 9.65 -0.55 6.54
CA ASP A 87 10.81 -1.24 7.11
C ASP A 87 12.08 -0.50 6.71
N ARG A 88 12.71 0.18 7.66
CA ARG A 88 13.88 1.04 7.44
C ARG A 88 13.61 2.05 6.32
N GLU A 89 14.21 1.87 5.14
CA GLU A 89 14.03 2.74 3.97
C GLU A 89 13.06 2.16 2.93
N THR A 90 12.54 0.95 3.14
CA THR A 90 11.62 0.29 2.20
C THR A 90 10.16 0.52 2.58
N LEU A 91 9.39 1.10 1.65
CA LEU A 91 7.94 1.25 1.77
C LEU A 91 7.23 0.06 1.17
N TYR A 92 6.26 -0.49 1.90
CA TYR A 92 5.35 -1.53 1.43
C TYR A 92 3.94 -0.97 1.34
N LEU A 93 3.44 -0.77 0.12
CA LEU A 93 2.04 -0.45 -0.14
C LEU A 93 1.26 -1.74 -0.28
N VAL A 94 0.37 -2.03 0.66
CA VAL A 94 -0.34 -3.31 0.76
C VAL A 94 -1.81 -3.12 0.40
N GLU A 95 -2.27 -3.90 -0.56
CA GLU A 95 -3.65 -3.99 -1.00
C GLU A 95 -4.21 -5.38 -0.67
N PHE A 96 -5.29 -5.42 0.09
CA PHE A 96 -5.99 -6.63 0.48
C PHE A 96 -7.22 -6.86 -0.42
N LYS A 97 -7.30 -8.04 -1.04
CA LYS A 97 -8.44 -8.45 -1.85
C LYS A 97 -9.08 -9.69 -1.28
N ASN A 98 -10.10 -9.50 -0.44
CA ASN A 98 -10.89 -10.61 0.08
C ASN A 98 -11.90 -11.16 -0.94
N GLY A 99 -12.29 -10.38 -1.95
CA GLY A 99 -13.23 -10.79 -3.02
C GLY A 99 -12.59 -11.58 -4.17
N SER A 100 -13.41 -11.95 -5.16
CA SER A 100 -12.95 -12.59 -6.39
C SER A 100 -12.27 -11.58 -7.32
N LEU A 101 -11.09 -11.95 -7.85
CA LEU A 101 -10.34 -11.17 -8.84
C LEU A 101 -10.97 -11.21 -10.24
N LYS A 102 -11.92 -12.13 -10.46
CA LYS A 102 -12.64 -12.30 -11.73
C LYS A 102 -14.02 -11.67 -11.72
N GLU A 103 -14.47 -11.14 -10.58
CA GLU A 103 -15.75 -10.47 -10.47
C GLU A 103 -15.73 -9.13 -11.21
N THR A 104 -16.63 -8.98 -12.18
CA THR A 104 -16.58 -7.88 -13.13
C THR A 104 -16.88 -6.54 -12.47
N LEU A 105 -15.90 -5.62 -12.49
CA LEU A 105 -16.18 -4.19 -12.36
C LEU A 105 -16.43 -3.63 -13.78
N GLY A 106 -17.63 -3.84 -14.33
CA GLY A 106 -18.00 -3.36 -15.67
C GLY A 106 -18.11 -4.44 -16.76
N LYS A 107 -18.14 -4.04 -18.05
CA LYS A 107 -18.30 -4.96 -19.19
C LYS A 107 -17.03 -5.79 -19.39
N ARG A 108 -17.18 -7.10 -19.66
CA ARG A 108 -16.08 -7.97 -20.11
C ARG A 108 -15.59 -7.48 -21.47
N LEU A 109 -14.44 -6.81 -21.50
CA LEU A 109 -13.88 -6.24 -22.73
C LEU A 109 -13.14 -7.30 -23.56
N ASN A 110 -12.53 -8.33 -22.93
CA ASN A 110 -11.84 -9.39 -23.66
C ASN A 110 -11.72 -10.70 -22.83
N PRO A 111 -12.59 -11.72 -23.06
CA PRO A 111 -12.62 -12.92 -22.23
C PRO A 111 -11.34 -13.77 -22.25
N LYS A 112 -10.54 -13.69 -23.33
CA LYS A 112 -9.33 -14.49 -23.50
C LYS A 112 -8.18 -14.04 -22.60
N ASP A 113 -7.97 -12.73 -22.48
CA ASP A 113 -6.89 -12.16 -21.66
C ASP A 113 -7.19 -12.30 -20.15
N ASP A 114 -8.47 -12.16 -19.77
CA ASP A 114 -8.95 -12.41 -18.40
C ASP A 114 -8.68 -13.87 -17.96
N GLU A 115 -8.84 -14.80 -18.90
CA GLU A 115 -8.70 -16.22 -18.65
C GLU A 115 -7.24 -16.65 -18.43
N GLU A 116 -6.31 -16.03 -19.16
CA GLU A 116 -4.87 -16.26 -19.03
C GLU A 116 -4.29 -15.64 -17.75
N LEU A 117 -4.67 -14.39 -17.43
CA LEU A 117 -4.12 -13.67 -16.28
C LEU A 117 -4.77 -14.06 -14.95
N GLY A 118 -5.95 -14.69 -14.99
CA GLY A 118 -6.69 -15.09 -13.80
C GLY A 118 -7.35 -13.93 -13.02
N ILE A 119 -7.43 -12.75 -13.64
CA ILE A 119 -8.03 -11.50 -13.13
C ILE A 119 -8.78 -10.83 -14.29
N ASN A 120 -9.87 -10.11 -14.01
CA ASN A 120 -10.48 -9.30 -15.06
C ASN A 120 -9.75 -7.97 -15.27
N LEU A 121 -9.68 -7.49 -16.51
CA LEU A 121 -8.95 -6.27 -16.86
C LEU A 121 -9.35 -5.05 -16.01
N GLY A 122 -10.64 -4.83 -15.74
CA GLY A 122 -11.09 -3.69 -14.93
C GLY A 122 -10.58 -3.74 -13.49
N GLN A 123 -10.54 -4.92 -12.88
CA GLN A 123 -9.92 -5.09 -11.56
C GLN A 123 -8.41 -4.92 -11.60
N ARG A 124 -7.74 -5.41 -12.63
CA ARG A 124 -6.29 -5.21 -12.82
C ARG A 124 -5.96 -3.73 -12.94
N ASP A 125 -6.72 -2.98 -13.74
CA ASP A 125 -6.53 -1.55 -13.91
C ASP A 125 -6.77 -0.80 -12.60
N ALA A 126 -7.80 -1.18 -11.83
CA ALA A 126 -8.03 -0.62 -10.50
C ALA A 126 -6.86 -0.86 -9.52
N LEU A 127 -6.22 -2.04 -9.56
CA LEU A 127 -5.03 -2.33 -8.74
C LEU A 127 -3.82 -1.50 -9.20
N ILE A 128 -3.65 -1.31 -10.51
CA ILE A 128 -2.60 -0.46 -11.09
C ILE A 128 -2.79 1.00 -10.67
N GLU A 129 -4.03 1.51 -10.72
CA GLU A 129 -4.41 2.85 -10.25
C GLU A 129 -4.12 3.01 -8.75
N LYS A 130 -4.57 2.06 -7.91
CA LYS A 130 -4.28 2.06 -6.46
C LYS A 130 -2.79 2.18 -6.17
N CYS A 131 -1.95 1.44 -6.90
CA CYS A 131 -0.49 1.55 -6.76
C CYS A 131 0.03 2.94 -7.17
N LYS A 132 -0.31 3.40 -8.39
CA LYS A 132 0.22 4.66 -8.94
C LYS A 132 -0.21 5.87 -8.12
N ASP A 133 -1.48 5.95 -7.76
CA ASP A 133 -2.04 7.04 -6.96
C ASP A 133 -1.42 7.06 -5.57
N SER A 134 -1.22 5.89 -4.95
CA SER A 134 -0.53 5.80 -3.66
C SER A 134 0.91 6.28 -3.74
N VAL A 135 1.64 5.94 -4.81
CA VAL A 135 3.00 6.45 -5.04
C VAL A 135 3.00 7.97 -5.23
N LEU A 136 1.99 8.56 -5.89
CA LEU A 136 1.88 10.01 -6.04
C LEU A 136 1.65 10.70 -4.69
N ILE A 137 0.75 10.18 -3.86
CA ILE A 137 0.54 10.68 -2.50
C ILE A 137 1.84 10.59 -1.69
N CYS A 138 2.53 9.44 -1.73
CA CYS A 138 3.81 9.27 -1.05
C CYS A 138 4.91 10.20 -1.62
N SER A 139 4.91 10.44 -2.93
CA SER A 139 5.88 11.32 -3.58
C SER A 139 5.84 12.73 -3.01
N ASP A 140 4.63 13.26 -2.82
CA ASP A 140 4.42 14.58 -2.24
C ASP A 140 4.71 14.56 -0.72
N LEU A 141 4.20 13.56 0.00
CA LEU A 141 4.41 13.45 1.45
C LEU A 141 5.88 13.29 1.87
N TRP A 142 6.68 12.53 1.10
CA TRP A 142 8.11 12.32 1.40
C TRP A 142 9.04 13.29 0.64
N GLY A 143 8.52 14.12 -0.27
CA GLY A 143 9.34 14.98 -1.13
C GLY A 143 10.30 14.18 -2.02
N LYS A 144 9.91 12.98 -2.43
CA LYS A 144 10.74 12.06 -3.23
C LYS A 144 10.23 12.01 -4.66
N ARG A 145 11.15 11.88 -5.61
CA ARG A 145 10.82 11.66 -7.04
C ARG A 145 10.64 10.17 -7.32
N THR A 146 9.99 9.85 -8.45
CA THR A 146 9.71 8.48 -8.91
C THR A 146 10.93 7.56 -8.96
N ARG A 147 12.16 8.08 -9.13
CA ARG A 147 13.38 7.27 -9.06
C ARG A 147 13.51 6.57 -7.70
N TRP A 148 13.26 7.30 -6.61
CA TRP A 148 13.40 6.75 -5.26
C TRP A 148 12.42 5.59 -5.03
N PHE A 149 11.16 5.72 -5.45
CA PHE A 149 10.17 4.65 -5.31
C PHE A 149 10.49 3.39 -6.12
N ARG A 150 11.13 3.55 -7.29
CA ARG A 150 11.65 2.41 -8.08
C ARG A 150 12.77 1.62 -7.40
N GLU A 151 13.36 2.16 -6.34
CA GLU A 151 14.44 1.54 -5.58
C GLU A 151 13.99 1.09 -4.18
N HIS A 152 12.94 1.74 -3.64
CA HIS A 152 12.57 1.67 -2.22
C HIS A 152 11.09 1.36 -1.96
N CYS A 153 10.23 1.22 -2.97
CA CYS A 153 8.81 0.93 -2.75
C CYS A 153 8.42 -0.42 -3.35
N VAL A 154 7.74 -1.26 -2.59
CA VAL A 154 7.20 -2.55 -3.01
C VAL A 154 5.67 -2.47 -2.94
N PHE A 155 5.00 -2.83 -4.03
CA PHE A 155 3.55 -2.99 -4.03
C PHE A 155 3.19 -4.45 -3.73
N VAL A 156 2.33 -4.69 -2.75
CA VAL A 156 1.96 -6.02 -2.28
C VAL A 156 0.46 -6.19 -2.46
N LEU A 157 0.04 -7.13 -3.30
CA LEU A 157 -1.33 -7.62 -3.36
C LEU A 157 -1.44 -8.88 -2.49
N VAL A 158 -2.29 -8.82 -1.46
CA VAL A 158 -2.67 -9.97 -0.64
C VAL A 158 -4.10 -10.36 -1.01
N TYR A 159 -4.32 -11.54 -1.57
CA TYR A 159 -5.65 -11.95 -2.06
C TYR A 159 -6.11 -13.25 -1.40
N ASN A 160 -7.43 -13.38 -1.24
CA ASN A 160 -8.04 -14.59 -0.69
C ASN A 160 -7.81 -15.79 -1.61
N GLU A 161 -7.06 -16.79 -1.12
CA GLU A 161 -6.74 -18.00 -1.87
C GLU A 161 -7.99 -18.74 -2.31
N ASP A 162 -8.90 -18.99 -1.37
CA ASP A 162 -10.09 -19.83 -1.58
C ASP A 162 -11.02 -19.29 -2.66
N LYS A 163 -11.26 -17.97 -2.65
CA LYS A 163 -12.09 -17.30 -3.67
C LYS A 163 -11.38 -17.17 -5.02
N ASN A 164 -10.06 -17.39 -5.08
CA ASN A 164 -9.24 -17.23 -6.28
C ASN A 164 -8.48 -18.50 -6.71
N LYS A 165 -8.85 -19.68 -6.18
CA LYS A 165 -8.23 -21.00 -6.48
C LYS A 165 -8.07 -21.31 -7.98
N THR A 166 -9.00 -20.88 -8.82
CA THR A 166 -8.93 -21.14 -10.27
C THR A 166 -7.87 -20.29 -10.97
N ALA A 167 -7.52 -19.14 -10.42
CA ALA A 167 -6.43 -18.32 -10.94
C ALA A 167 -5.06 -18.98 -10.68
N LEU A 168 -4.91 -19.72 -9.58
CA LEU A 168 -3.69 -20.46 -9.22
C LEU A 168 -3.39 -21.63 -10.16
N LYS A 169 -4.40 -22.45 -10.47
CA LYS A 169 -4.23 -23.71 -11.22
C LYS A 169 -3.66 -23.54 -12.64
N ARG A 170 -3.77 -22.36 -13.24
CA ARG A 170 -3.35 -22.09 -14.62
C ARG A 170 -1.99 -21.38 -14.73
N VAL A 171 -1.41 -20.92 -13.62
CA VAL A 171 -0.15 -20.16 -13.57
C VAL A 171 1.06 -21.11 -13.32
N ALA A 172 0.94 -22.37 -13.73
CA ALA A 172 1.71 -23.52 -13.26
C ALA A 172 3.21 -23.62 -13.66
N SER A 173 3.89 -22.54 -14.06
CA SER A 173 5.36 -22.57 -14.23
C SER A 173 6.03 -21.73 -13.15
N SER A 174 7.12 -22.22 -12.57
CA SER A 174 7.91 -21.56 -11.52
C SER A 174 8.34 -20.11 -11.86
N ILE A 175 8.40 -19.74 -13.14
CA ILE A 175 8.68 -18.39 -13.63
C ILE A 175 7.51 -17.41 -13.37
N ARG A 176 6.27 -17.90 -13.28
CA ARG A 176 5.04 -17.08 -13.21
C ARG A 176 4.52 -16.77 -11.80
N LYS A 177 5.10 -17.36 -10.73
CA LYS A 177 4.75 -16.96 -9.34
C LYS A 177 5.07 -15.49 -9.05
N LYS A 178 6.06 -14.91 -9.75
CA LYS A 178 6.42 -13.48 -9.72
C LYS A 178 5.69 -12.61 -10.74
N ALA A 179 4.75 -13.15 -11.52
CA ALA A 179 4.05 -12.46 -12.63
C ALA A 179 2.51 -12.56 -12.52
N ARG A 180 1.98 -12.92 -11.35
CA ARG A 180 0.55 -13.23 -11.18
C ARG A 180 -0.29 -12.00 -11.48
N PHE A 181 -1.40 -12.21 -12.18
CA PHE A 181 -2.34 -11.15 -12.57
C PHE A 181 -1.75 -10.09 -13.52
N GLY A 182 -0.53 -10.27 -14.03
CA GLY A 182 0.12 -9.33 -14.97
C GLY A 182 0.36 -7.92 -14.40
N LEU A 183 0.39 -7.78 -13.06
CA LEU A 183 0.71 -6.53 -12.37
C LEU A 183 2.20 -6.16 -12.45
N PRO A 184 3.15 -7.11 -12.26
CA PRO A 184 4.58 -6.81 -12.29
C PRO A 184 5.00 -6.18 -13.62
N ASP A 185 4.48 -6.67 -14.75
CA ASP A 185 4.76 -6.15 -16.10
C ASP A 185 4.31 -4.68 -16.31
N LYS A 186 3.44 -4.16 -15.43
CA LYS A 186 2.89 -2.80 -15.54
C LYS A 186 3.44 -1.82 -14.50
N LEU A 187 3.92 -2.32 -13.36
CA LEU A 187 4.28 -1.51 -12.21
C LEU A 187 5.76 -1.60 -11.85
N LYS A 188 6.35 -2.80 -11.93
CA LYS A 188 7.74 -3.06 -11.53
C LYS A 188 8.70 -2.30 -12.44
N GLY A 189 9.64 -1.57 -11.84
CA GLY A 189 10.61 -0.73 -12.55
C GLY A 189 10.02 0.53 -13.17
N PHE A 190 8.68 0.64 -13.28
CA PHE A 190 8.00 1.85 -13.75
C PHE A 190 7.78 2.85 -12.60
N CYS A 191 7.07 2.44 -11.54
CA CYS A 191 6.79 3.30 -10.37
C CYS A 191 7.22 2.70 -9.03
N VAL A 192 7.41 1.38 -8.97
CA VAL A 192 7.82 0.65 -7.76
C VAL A 192 8.98 -0.29 -8.05
N LYS A 193 9.76 -0.61 -7.02
CA LYS A 193 10.90 -1.55 -7.05
C LYS A 193 10.47 -2.96 -7.42
N ASP A 194 9.42 -3.44 -6.76
CA ASP A 194 8.90 -4.79 -6.99
C ASP A 194 7.40 -4.85 -6.75
N VAL A 195 6.79 -5.93 -7.23
CA VAL A 195 5.40 -6.27 -7.02
C VAL A 195 5.30 -7.69 -6.49
N LEU A 196 4.70 -7.84 -5.32
CA LEU A 196 4.45 -9.14 -4.69
C LEU A 196 2.95 -9.45 -4.75
N THR A 197 2.63 -10.70 -5.09
CA THR A 197 1.24 -11.17 -5.18
C THR A 197 1.12 -12.45 -4.36
N LEU A 198 0.55 -12.33 -3.17
CA LEU A 198 0.60 -13.34 -2.11
C LEU A 198 -0.81 -13.75 -1.70
N THR A 199 -1.02 -15.03 -1.36
CA THR A 199 -2.20 -15.39 -0.55
C THR A 199 -2.09 -14.79 0.84
N GLU A 200 -3.19 -14.78 1.59
CA GLU A 200 -3.19 -14.47 3.02
C GLU A 200 -2.16 -15.31 3.80
N LYS A 201 -2.02 -16.60 3.48
CA LYS A 201 -1.04 -17.49 4.13
C LYS A 201 0.41 -17.17 3.73
N GLU A 202 0.65 -16.92 2.44
CA GLU A 202 1.97 -16.55 1.93
C GLU A 202 2.42 -15.22 2.56
N PHE A 203 1.51 -14.24 2.69
CA PHE A 203 1.78 -12.97 3.35
C PHE A 203 2.15 -13.15 4.83
N SER A 204 1.34 -13.90 5.59
CA SER A 204 1.58 -14.16 7.02
C SER A 204 2.92 -14.86 7.27
N THR A 205 3.25 -15.87 6.46
CA THR A 205 4.45 -16.70 6.66
C THR A 205 5.74 -16.13 6.07
N SER A 206 5.67 -15.01 5.35
CA SER A 206 6.85 -14.36 4.75
C SER A 206 7.05 -12.94 5.26
N LEU A 207 6.38 -11.96 4.65
CA LEU A 207 6.53 -10.54 4.97
C LEU A 207 6.15 -10.26 6.41
N LEU A 208 4.98 -10.73 6.85
CA LEU A 208 4.46 -10.40 8.17
C LEU A 208 5.34 -10.99 9.29
N SER A 209 5.78 -12.25 9.15
CA SER A 209 6.77 -12.86 10.04
C SER A 209 8.06 -12.04 10.09
N THR A 210 8.58 -11.60 8.94
CA THR A 210 9.81 -10.80 8.90
C THR A 210 9.64 -9.44 9.57
N TRP A 211 8.47 -8.81 9.42
CA TRP A 211 8.15 -7.52 10.02
C TRP A 211 8.02 -7.62 11.55
N ARG A 212 7.45 -8.73 12.06
CA ARG A 212 7.39 -9.02 13.49
C ARG A 212 8.77 -9.20 14.09
N ASP A 213 9.61 -10.01 13.47
CA ASP A 213 10.99 -10.23 13.93
C ASP A 213 11.76 -8.90 13.99
N ALA A 214 11.51 -8.00 13.04
CA ALA A 214 12.12 -6.67 13.02
C ALA A 214 11.62 -5.73 14.12
N GLU A 215 10.32 -5.77 14.47
CA GLU A 215 9.77 -5.00 15.60
C GLU A 215 10.32 -5.49 16.94
N GLU A 216 10.38 -6.81 17.15
CA GLU A 216 10.91 -7.38 18.39
C GLU A 216 12.38 -7.00 18.61
N ILE A 217 13.22 -7.01 17.57
CA ILE A 217 14.61 -6.57 17.66
C ILE A 217 14.68 -5.07 18.00
N ALA A 218 13.83 -4.24 17.39
CA ALA A 218 13.81 -2.80 17.65
C ALA A 218 13.35 -2.45 19.07
N GLU A 219 12.46 -3.25 19.68
CA GLU A 219 12.04 -3.08 21.07
C GLU A 219 13.10 -3.51 22.09
N VAL A 220 13.91 -4.53 21.77
CA VAL A 220 15.01 -4.98 22.64
C VAL A 220 16.18 -3.99 22.66
N ASP A 221 16.39 -3.28 21.55
CA ASP A 221 17.48 -2.30 21.39
C ASP A 221 17.11 -0.85 21.81
N ALA A 222 15.87 -0.61 22.28
CA ALA A 222 15.34 0.71 22.68
C ALA A 222 15.36 0.94 24.21
#